data_AF-A0A1A8KC71-F1
#
_entry.id   AF-A0A1A8KC71-F1
#
_cell.length_a   1.000
_cell.length_b   1.000
_cell.length_c   1.000
_cell.angle_alpha   90.00
_cell.angle_beta   90.00
_cell.angle_gamma   90.00
#
_symmetry.space_group_name_H-M   'P 1'
#
loop_
_entity.id
_entity.type
_entity.pdbx_description
1 polymer ?
#
loop_
_entity_poly.entity_id
_entity_poly.type
_entity_poly.pdbx_seq_one_letter_code
_entity_poly.pdbx_strand_id
1 'polypeptide(L)'
;FVRRLFQLHVFCFLQAKLDIAFGTHHTKMMLLWYEEGFRVIILTSNLIRADWYQKTQGMWMSPLFPRLPEGSRPSAGESPTFFKRDLLEYLASYRAPELEEWIQRIKEHDLSETRVYLVASTPGRYVGPDMERWGHLRLRKVKNAHMLSSFCAGSRGGFVLWRHQTRRGPQR
;
A
#
# COMPACT_ATOMS: atom_id res chain seq x y z
N PHE A 1 27.98 0.39 -22.08
CA PHE A 1 27.61 0.44 -20.65
C PHE A 1 26.17 -0.05 -20.35
N VAL A 2 25.26 -0.17 -21.34
CA VAL A 2 23.85 -0.61 -21.14
C VAL A 2 23.63 -2.11 -21.43
N ARG A 3 24.53 -3.01 -20.99
CA ARG A 3 24.40 -4.46 -21.26
C ARG A 3 24.69 -5.38 -20.08
N ARG A 4 24.59 -4.91 -18.83
CA ARG A 4 24.96 -5.71 -17.64
C ARG A 4 23.97 -5.64 -16.47
N LEU A 5 22.65 -5.58 -16.73
CA LEU A 5 21.65 -5.56 -15.64
C LEU A 5 20.48 -6.55 -15.77
N PHE A 6 20.45 -7.45 -16.76
CA PHE A 6 19.34 -8.40 -16.93
C PHE A 6 19.79 -9.86 -17.04
N GLN A 7 20.69 -10.30 -16.16
CA GLN A 7 20.95 -11.71 -15.93
C GLN A 7 20.56 -12.08 -14.50
N LEU A 8 19.27 -12.37 -14.33
CA LEU A 8 18.66 -13.34 -13.40
C LEU A 8 17.17 -13.01 -13.33
N HIS A 9 16.38 -13.64 -14.22
CA HIS A 9 14.92 -13.53 -14.18
C HIS A 9 14.39 -14.46 -13.09
N VAL A 10 14.51 -14.04 -11.83
CA VAL A 10 13.90 -14.75 -10.70
C VAL A 10 12.49 -14.22 -10.52
N PHE A 11 11.51 -15.02 -10.95
CA PHE A 11 10.10 -14.76 -10.68
C PHE A 11 9.64 -15.67 -9.53
N CYS A 12 9.11 -15.06 -8.48
CA CYS A 12 8.39 -15.77 -7.43
C CYS A 12 6.91 -15.38 -7.50
N PHE A 13 6.03 -16.35 -7.38
CA PHE A 13 4.60 -16.14 -7.40
C PHE A 13 4.03 -16.37 -6.00
N LEU A 14 3.23 -15.41 -5.54
CA LEU A 14 2.46 -15.54 -4.31
C LEU A 14 0.97 -15.58 -4.65
N GLN A 15 0.29 -16.65 -4.24
CA GLN A 15 -1.16 -16.72 -4.30
C GLN A 15 -1.76 -16.13 -3.02
N ALA A 16 -2.43 -14.99 -3.15
CA ALA A 16 -3.16 -14.40 -2.03
C ALA A 16 -4.34 -15.29 -1.62
N LYS A 17 -4.51 -15.54 -0.32
CA LYS A 17 -5.63 -16.31 0.22
C LYS A 17 -6.94 -15.52 0.11
N LEU A 18 -7.98 -16.16 -0.41
CA LEU A 18 -9.32 -15.60 -0.62
C LEU A 18 -10.36 -16.53 -0.02
N ASP A 19 -10.35 -16.63 1.31
CA ASP A 19 -11.17 -17.60 2.07
C ASP A 19 -12.67 -17.21 2.14
N ILE A 20 -13.05 -16.08 1.55
CA ILE A 20 -14.43 -15.60 1.46
C ILE A 20 -14.87 -15.68 -0.01
N ALA A 21 -16.01 -16.34 -0.24
CA ALA A 21 -16.58 -16.51 -1.58
C ALA A 21 -16.74 -15.17 -2.31
N PHE A 22 -16.54 -15.19 -3.63
CA PHE A 22 -16.57 -14.02 -4.52
C PHE A 22 -15.48 -12.96 -4.22
N GLY A 23 -14.46 -13.31 -3.43
CA GLY A 23 -13.28 -12.48 -3.22
C GLY A 23 -12.44 -12.30 -4.49
N THR A 24 -11.72 -11.20 -4.58
CA THR A 24 -10.77 -10.94 -5.68
C THR A 24 -9.55 -10.23 -5.12
N HIS A 25 -8.35 -10.66 -5.50
CA HIS A 25 -7.14 -9.88 -5.25
C HIS A 25 -7.08 -8.73 -6.28
N HIS A 26 -7.48 -7.54 -5.86
CA HIS A 26 -7.69 -6.42 -6.79
C HIS A 26 -6.58 -5.38 -6.75
N THR A 27 -5.75 -5.39 -5.70
CA THR A 27 -4.65 -4.44 -5.49
C THR A 27 -3.67 -4.46 -6.64
N LYS A 28 -3.26 -3.26 -7.08
CA LYS A 28 -2.20 -3.06 -8.06
C LYS A 28 -1.18 -2.15 -7.41
N MET A 29 -0.08 -2.75 -7.00
CA MET A 29 0.97 -2.09 -6.24
C MET A 29 2.31 -2.64 -6.72
N MET A 30 3.29 -1.77 -6.81
CA MET A 30 4.68 -2.14 -7.02
C MET A 30 5.49 -1.72 -5.80
N LEU A 31 6.24 -2.67 -5.26
CA LEU A 31 7.27 -2.43 -4.26
C LEU A 31 8.60 -2.52 -5.01
N LEU A 32 9.30 -1.39 -5.11
CA LEU A 32 10.52 -1.27 -5.89
C LEU A 32 11.67 -0.96 -4.94
N TRP A 33 12.65 -1.84 -4.91
CA TRP A 33 13.82 -1.74 -4.04
C TRP A 33 15.06 -1.52 -4.91
N TYR A 34 15.81 -0.49 -4.58
CA TYR A 34 17.02 -0.03 -5.28
C TYR A 34 18.20 0.03 -4.32
N GLU A 35 19.39 0.25 -4.86
CA GLU A 35 20.57 0.53 -4.03
C GLU A 35 20.38 1.84 -3.26
N GLU A 36 19.77 2.85 -3.89
CA GLU A 36 19.56 4.19 -3.34
C GLU A 36 18.36 4.30 -2.38
N GLY A 37 17.47 3.31 -2.37
CA GLY A 37 16.31 3.33 -1.48
C GLY A 37 15.12 2.49 -1.94
N PHE A 38 13.93 2.83 -1.45
CA PHE A 38 12.70 2.09 -1.67
C PHE A 38 11.61 2.99 -2.23
N ARG A 39 10.76 2.46 -3.11
CA ARG A 39 9.63 3.19 -3.70
C ARG A 39 8.38 2.34 -3.70
N VAL A 40 7.27 2.97 -3.34
CA VAL A 40 5.93 2.39 -3.44
C VAL A 40 5.19 3.07 -4.57
N ILE A 41 4.61 2.27 -5.46
CA ILE A 41 3.70 2.75 -6.50
C ILE A 41 2.36 2.06 -6.31
N ILE A 42 1.27 2.82 -6.28
CA ILE A 42 -0.09 2.28 -6.24
C ILE A 42 -0.84 2.75 -7.49
N LEU A 43 -1.49 1.81 -8.16
CA LEU A 43 -1.97 1.94 -9.53
C LEU A 43 -3.44 1.52 -9.65
N THR A 44 -4.07 1.87 -10.78
CA THR A 44 -5.38 1.33 -11.17
C THR A 44 -5.32 0.33 -12.32
N SER A 45 -4.22 0.30 -13.09
CA SER A 45 -4.00 -0.57 -14.25
C SER A 45 -3.60 -2.00 -13.88
N ASN A 46 -4.08 -3.00 -14.62
CA ASN A 46 -3.48 -4.33 -14.65
C ASN A 46 -2.15 -4.30 -15.44
N LEU A 47 -1.30 -5.31 -15.27
CA LEU A 47 -0.04 -5.45 -16.00
C LEU A 47 -0.23 -6.10 -17.38
N ILE A 48 -1.13 -5.53 -18.20
CA ILE A 48 -1.37 -5.95 -19.59
C ILE A 48 -1.40 -4.74 -20.51
N ARG A 49 -0.91 -4.87 -21.75
CA ARG A 49 -0.81 -3.76 -22.72
C ARG A 49 -2.09 -2.93 -22.86
N ALA A 50 -3.25 -3.59 -22.91
CA ALA A 50 -4.54 -2.93 -23.11
C ALA A 50 -4.89 -1.91 -22.01
N ASP A 51 -4.42 -2.14 -20.77
CA ASP A 51 -4.69 -1.24 -19.64
C ASP A 51 -3.81 0.02 -19.65
N TRP A 52 -2.76 0.06 -20.47
CA TRP A 52 -1.79 1.16 -20.58
C TRP A 52 -1.86 1.93 -21.91
N TYR A 53 -2.81 1.61 -22.78
CA TYR A 53 -2.90 2.21 -24.12
C TYR A 53 -4.02 3.27 -24.22
N GLN A 54 -5.28 2.84 -24.15
CA GLN A 54 -6.46 3.69 -24.38
C GLN A 54 -7.43 3.66 -23.18
N LYS A 55 -6.89 3.77 -21.97
CA LYS A 55 -7.69 3.88 -20.74
C LYS A 55 -7.14 5.02 -19.88
N THR A 56 -8.04 5.79 -19.29
CA THR A 56 -7.69 6.69 -18.20
C THR A 56 -7.34 5.85 -16.97
N GLN A 57 -6.11 6.00 -16.47
CA GLN A 57 -5.62 5.28 -15.29
C GLN A 57 -5.05 6.29 -14.30
N GLY A 58 -5.08 5.92 -13.02
CA GLY A 58 -4.43 6.65 -11.94
C GLY A 58 -3.16 5.94 -11.48
N MET A 59 -2.17 6.75 -11.11
CA MET A 59 -0.95 6.31 -10.44
C MET A 59 -0.61 7.29 -9.34
N TRP A 60 -0.36 6.77 -8.14
CA TRP A 60 0.36 7.48 -7.11
C TRP A 60 1.75 6.87 -6.97
N MET A 61 2.77 7.71 -7.01
CA MET A 61 4.17 7.35 -6.83
C MET A 61 4.68 8.01 -5.56
N SER A 62 5.21 7.23 -4.63
CA SER A 62 5.83 7.76 -3.42
C SER A 62 7.12 8.54 -3.75
N PRO A 63 7.65 9.35 -2.82
CA PRO A 63 9.05 9.74 -2.83
C PRO A 63 10.00 8.52 -2.86
N LEU A 64 11.28 8.76 -3.12
CA LEU A 64 12.30 7.74 -2.85
C LEU A 64 12.57 7.71 -1.34
N PHE A 65 12.29 6.59 -0.71
CA PHE A 65 12.51 6.40 0.72
C PHE A 65 13.95 5.94 0.95
N PRO A 66 14.78 6.72 1.67
CA PRO A 66 16.15 6.31 1.96
C PRO A 66 16.17 5.21 3.02
N ARG A 67 17.31 4.50 3.13
CA ARG A 67 17.52 3.56 4.24
C ARG A 67 17.68 4.33 5.55
N LEU A 68 17.15 3.75 6.62
CA LEU A 68 17.38 4.21 7.98
C LEU A 68 18.80 3.85 8.43
N PRO A 69 19.43 4.64 9.32
CA PRO A 69 20.68 4.26 9.97
C PRO A 69 20.55 2.93 10.73
N GLU A 70 21.64 2.17 10.81
CA GLU A 70 21.68 0.95 11.62
C GLU A 70 21.34 1.24 13.09
N GLY A 71 20.63 0.31 13.75
CA GLY A 71 20.17 0.49 15.13
C GLY A 71 18.98 1.45 15.29
N SER A 72 18.39 1.93 14.19
CA SER A 72 17.15 2.72 14.25
C SER A 72 16.03 1.98 14.96
N ARG A 73 15.23 2.72 15.73
CA ARG A 73 14.07 2.16 16.45
C ARG A 73 13.06 1.57 15.46
N PRO A 74 12.28 0.54 15.85
CA PRO A 74 11.25 -0.03 14.98
C PRO A 74 10.19 0.97 14.48
N SER A 75 9.94 2.04 15.25
CA SER A 75 9.01 3.12 14.88
C SER A 75 9.64 4.23 14.03
N ALA A 76 10.95 4.17 13.74
CA ALA A 76 11.63 5.18 12.95
C ALA A 76 11.12 5.21 11.51
N GLY A 77 11.17 6.39 10.92
CA GLY A 77 10.73 6.62 9.54
C GLY A 77 9.23 6.51 9.31
N GLU A 78 8.43 6.74 10.36
CA GLU A 78 6.97 6.85 10.22
C GLU A 78 6.57 8.27 9.79
N SER A 79 5.55 8.32 8.96
CA SER A 79 4.94 9.56 8.45
C SER A 79 3.84 10.09 9.38
N PRO A 80 3.50 11.39 9.30
CA PRO A 80 2.34 11.94 10.01
C PRO A 80 1.00 11.26 9.65
N THR A 81 0.95 10.57 8.51
CA THR A 81 -0.23 9.88 8.00
C THR A 81 -0.27 8.39 8.40
N PHE A 82 0.73 7.92 9.15
CA PHE A 82 0.93 6.52 9.52
C PHE A 82 1.00 5.55 8.35
N PHE A 83 1.46 6.03 7.19
CA PHE A 83 1.54 5.24 5.97
C PHE A 83 2.43 4.00 6.14
N LYS A 84 3.55 4.08 6.89
CA LYS A 84 4.47 2.95 7.07
C LYS A 84 3.78 1.83 7.85
N ARG A 85 3.19 2.15 9.01
CA ARG A 85 2.37 1.20 9.79
C ARG A 85 1.28 0.58 8.94
N ASP A 86 0.46 1.40 8.26
CA ASP A 86 -0.69 0.91 7.51
C ASP A 86 -0.27 -0.02 6.35
N LEU A 87 0.85 0.28 5.67
CA LEU A 87 1.40 -0.58 4.61
C LEU A 87 1.92 -1.90 5.17
N LEU A 88 2.64 -1.87 6.29
CA LEU A 88 3.13 -3.08 6.97
C LEU A 88 1.97 -3.97 7.42
N GLU A 89 0.92 -3.39 8.03
CA GLU A 89 -0.30 -4.11 8.41
C GLU A 89 -1.00 -4.71 7.18
N TYR A 90 -1.05 -3.97 6.07
CA TYR A 90 -1.64 -4.45 4.82
C TYR A 90 -0.92 -5.68 4.28
N LEU A 91 0.42 -5.67 4.22
CA LEU A 91 1.21 -6.81 3.75
C LEU A 91 1.14 -7.99 4.73
N ALA A 92 1.20 -7.73 6.03
CA ALA A 92 1.08 -8.76 7.06
C ALA A 92 -0.28 -9.50 6.99
N SER A 93 -1.34 -8.82 6.54
CA SER A 93 -2.68 -9.43 6.42
C SER A 93 -2.76 -10.61 5.46
N TYR A 94 -1.81 -10.73 4.52
CA TYR A 94 -1.73 -11.86 3.59
C TYR A 94 -1.34 -13.17 4.28
N ARG A 95 -0.67 -13.08 5.45
CA ARG A 95 -0.15 -14.24 6.19
C ARG A 95 0.69 -15.15 5.30
N ALA A 96 1.56 -14.52 4.51
CA ALA A 96 2.40 -15.13 3.49
C ALA A 96 3.89 -14.92 3.85
N PRO A 97 4.65 -15.98 4.16
CA PRO A 97 6.08 -15.88 4.47
C PRO A 97 6.91 -15.19 3.38
N GLU A 98 6.49 -15.32 2.11
CA GLU A 98 7.11 -14.71 0.94
C GLU A 98 7.09 -13.17 0.98
N LEU A 99 6.19 -12.58 1.78
CA LEU A 99 6.15 -11.14 1.99
C LEU A 99 7.02 -10.67 3.16
N GLU A 100 7.56 -11.56 3.98
CA GLU A 100 8.34 -11.14 5.15
C GLU A 100 9.63 -10.42 4.75
N GLU A 101 10.27 -10.83 3.65
CA GLU A 101 11.42 -10.09 3.11
C GLU A 101 11.01 -8.65 2.75
N TRP A 102 9.91 -8.46 2.04
CA TRP A 102 9.41 -7.14 1.66
C TRP A 102 9.01 -6.28 2.87
N ILE A 103 8.37 -6.90 3.86
CA ILE A 103 8.04 -6.26 5.15
C ILE A 103 9.32 -5.78 5.83
N GLN A 104 10.37 -6.61 5.85
CA GLN A 104 11.65 -6.26 6.45
C GLN A 104 12.34 -5.13 5.68
N ARG A 105 12.35 -5.16 4.35
CA ARG A 105 12.82 -4.03 3.52
C ARG A 105 12.09 -2.75 3.88
N ILE A 106 10.76 -2.76 4.00
CA ILE A 106 10.00 -1.55 4.36
C ILE A 106 10.36 -1.05 5.77
N LYS A 107 10.55 -1.95 6.74
CA LYS A 107 10.97 -1.59 8.10
C LYS A 107 12.31 -0.84 8.10
N GLU A 108 13.24 -1.21 7.22
CA GLU A 108 14.58 -0.62 7.07
C GLU A 108 14.61 0.75 6.36
N HIS A 109 13.48 1.26 5.84
CA HIS A 109 13.46 2.53 5.11
C HIS A 109 12.67 3.62 5.83
N ASP A 110 13.04 4.87 5.57
CA ASP A 110 12.38 6.06 6.08
C ASP A 110 11.23 6.49 5.16
N LEU A 111 10.00 6.28 5.61
CA LEU A 111 8.78 6.64 4.89
C LEU A 111 8.16 7.95 5.41
N SER A 112 8.87 8.70 6.25
CA SER A 112 8.37 9.88 6.97
C SER A 112 7.86 10.99 6.07
N GLU A 113 8.41 11.11 4.85
CA GLU A 113 8.00 12.09 3.85
C GLU A 113 6.64 11.79 3.19
N THR A 114 6.00 10.68 3.54
CA THR A 114 4.67 10.38 3.02
C THR A 114 3.61 11.36 3.56
N ARG A 115 2.76 11.87 2.67
CA ARG A 115 1.67 12.84 2.98
C ARG A 115 0.28 12.33 2.58
N VAL A 116 0.17 11.05 2.22
CA VAL A 116 -1.10 10.39 1.86
C VAL A 116 -1.46 9.34 2.90
N TYR A 117 -2.74 9.07 3.04
CA TYR A 117 -3.26 8.02 3.91
C TYR A 117 -3.55 6.78 3.08
N LEU A 118 -3.13 5.62 3.58
CA LEU A 118 -3.46 4.35 2.96
C LEU A 118 -4.87 3.93 3.39
N VAL A 119 -5.75 3.73 2.41
CA VAL A 119 -7.07 3.10 2.62
C VAL A 119 -7.11 1.80 1.85
N ALA A 120 -6.83 0.70 2.55
CA ALA A 120 -6.80 -0.64 1.98
C ALA A 120 -8.02 -1.47 2.39
N SER A 121 -8.27 -2.57 1.68
CA SER A 121 -9.24 -3.60 2.05
C SER A 121 -8.55 -4.96 2.03
N THR A 122 -8.89 -5.80 3.01
CA THR A 122 -8.39 -7.16 3.15
C THR A 122 -9.57 -8.08 3.48
N PRO A 123 -9.57 -9.36 3.03
CA PRO A 123 -10.66 -10.27 3.34
C PRO A 123 -10.73 -10.56 4.85
N GLY A 124 -11.91 -10.42 5.44
CA GLY A 124 -12.11 -10.75 6.84
C GLY A 124 -13.46 -10.28 7.39
N ARG A 125 -13.77 -10.74 8.61
CA ARG A 125 -14.84 -10.20 9.45
C ARG A 125 -14.18 -9.46 10.61
N TYR A 126 -14.27 -8.15 10.60
CA TYR A 126 -13.65 -7.29 11.61
C TYR A 126 -14.70 -6.84 12.61
N VAL A 127 -14.37 -6.88 13.90
CA VAL A 127 -15.27 -6.53 15.01
C VAL A 127 -14.56 -5.59 15.98
N GLY A 128 -15.33 -4.83 16.76
CA GLY A 128 -14.77 -3.90 17.75
C GLY A 128 -13.84 -2.86 17.11
N PRO A 129 -12.67 -2.57 17.72
CA PRO A 129 -11.72 -1.59 17.20
C PRO A 129 -11.22 -1.89 15.77
N ASP A 130 -11.24 -3.16 15.37
CA ASP A 130 -10.72 -3.60 14.07
C ASP A 130 -11.63 -3.23 12.91
N MET A 131 -12.90 -2.88 13.18
CA MET A 131 -13.87 -2.46 12.16
C MET A 131 -13.35 -1.28 11.33
N GLU A 132 -12.58 -0.37 11.92
CA GLU A 132 -12.08 0.82 11.25
C GLU A 132 -10.70 0.65 10.60
N ARG A 133 -10.14 -0.56 10.59
CA ARG A 133 -8.82 -0.82 9.98
C ARG A 133 -8.88 -0.84 8.45
N TRP A 134 -10.00 -1.31 7.89
CA TRP A 134 -10.11 -1.59 6.45
C TRP A 134 -11.35 -0.97 5.81
N GLY A 135 -11.32 -0.85 4.48
CA GLY A 135 -12.47 -0.49 3.65
C GLY A 135 -13.04 0.90 3.93
N HIS A 136 -14.37 1.02 3.81
CA HIS A 136 -15.05 2.30 3.94
C HIS A 136 -15.07 2.85 5.38
N LEU A 137 -14.94 1.99 6.39
CA LEU A 137 -14.82 2.43 7.78
C LEU A 137 -13.43 3.03 8.06
N ARG A 138 -12.37 2.48 7.44
CA ARG A 138 -11.06 3.15 7.43
C ARG A 138 -11.13 4.54 6.81
N LEU A 139 -11.81 4.67 5.66
CA LEU A 139 -12.03 5.97 5.03
C LEU A 139 -12.74 6.95 5.98
N ARG A 140 -13.80 6.51 6.67
CA ARG A 140 -14.52 7.34 7.64
C ARG A 140 -13.59 7.81 8.77
N LYS A 141 -12.79 6.90 9.33
CA LYS A 141 -11.83 7.22 10.40
C LYS A 141 -10.81 8.26 9.95
N VAL A 142 -10.22 8.06 8.77
CA VAL A 142 -9.23 8.96 8.18
C VAL A 142 -9.85 10.35 7.96
N LYS A 143 -11.04 10.42 7.35
CA LYS A 143 -11.78 11.68 7.16
C LYS A 143 -11.99 12.43 8.48
N ASN A 144 -12.46 11.73 9.51
CA ASN A 144 -12.72 12.35 10.81
C ASN A 144 -11.44 12.85 11.49
N ALA A 145 -10.36 12.05 11.48
CA ALA A 145 -9.07 12.44 12.04
C ALA A 145 -8.48 13.66 11.32
N HIS A 146 -8.57 13.70 10.00
CA HIS A 146 -8.12 14.82 9.19
C HIS A 146 -8.90 16.10 9.41
N MET A 147 -10.22 16.02 9.49
CA MET A 147 -11.04 17.20 9.74
C MET A 147 -10.65 17.84 11.06
N LEU A 148 -10.45 17.02 12.11
CA LEU A 148 -9.97 17.48 13.41
C LEU A 148 -8.55 18.09 13.33
N SER A 149 -7.62 17.48 12.59
CA SER A 149 -6.28 18.04 12.44
C SER A 149 -6.24 19.32 11.61
N SER A 150 -7.06 19.43 10.56
CA SER A 150 -7.13 20.61 9.69
C SER A 150 -7.82 21.81 10.35
N PHE A 151 -8.69 21.56 11.32
CA PHE A 151 -9.28 22.62 12.15
C PHE A 151 -8.26 23.21 13.13
N CYS A 152 -7.29 22.39 13.57
CA CYS A 152 -6.22 22.80 14.49
C CYS A 152 -4.96 23.31 13.79
N ALA A 153 -4.69 22.90 12.55
CA ALA A 153 -3.52 23.27 11.78
C ALA A 153 -3.93 23.67 10.35
N GLY A 154 -3.78 24.95 10.01
CA GLY A 154 -4.17 25.52 8.72
C GLY A 154 -3.37 25.04 7.49
N SER A 155 -3.00 23.76 7.41
CA SER A 155 -2.25 23.17 6.29
C SER A 155 -3.15 22.37 5.36
N ARG A 156 -3.03 22.63 4.05
CA ARG A 156 -3.66 21.86 2.98
C ARG A 156 -2.76 20.68 2.62
N GLY A 157 -3.20 19.46 2.87
CA GLY A 157 -2.53 18.27 2.37
C GLY A 157 -3.24 16.98 2.74
N GLY A 158 -3.68 16.22 1.73
CA GLY A 158 -4.15 14.85 1.92
C GLY A 158 -5.01 14.36 0.77
N PHE A 159 -4.40 13.69 -0.20
CA PHE A 159 -5.14 12.83 -1.12
C PHE A 159 -5.41 11.51 -0.41
N VAL A 160 -6.69 11.11 -0.38
CA VAL A 160 -7.11 9.79 0.05
C VAL A 160 -6.99 8.86 -1.16
N LEU A 161 -6.12 7.87 -1.09
CA LEU A 161 -6.14 6.80 -2.08
C LEU A 161 -7.21 5.78 -1.68
N TRP A 162 -8.44 6.00 -2.15
CA TRP A 162 -9.57 5.11 -1.91
C TRP A 162 -9.81 4.21 -3.12
N ARG A 163 -9.91 2.91 -2.90
CA ARG A 163 -10.51 1.99 -3.87
C ARG A 163 -11.54 1.09 -3.21
N HIS A 164 -12.79 1.24 -3.64
CA HIS A 164 -13.89 0.37 -3.26
C HIS A 164 -13.71 -1.03 -3.85
N GLN A 165 -13.93 -2.05 -3.03
CA GLN A 165 -14.15 -3.41 -3.49
C GLN A 165 -15.66 -3.65 -3.45
N THR A 166 -16.32 -3.60 -4.60
CA THR A 166 -17.73 -4.00 -4.72
C THR A 166 -17.83 -5.51 -4.94
N ARG A 167 -18.76 -6.17 -4.25
CA ARG A 167 -19.27 -7.48 -4.64
C ARG A 167 -19.63 -7.43 -6.13
N ARG A 168 -19.00 -8.25 -6.97
CA ARG A 168 -19.65 -8.65 -8.22
C ARG A 168 -20.66 -9.71 -7.83
N GLY A 169 -21.93 -9.31 -7.75
CA GLY A 169 -23.04 -10.27 -7.79
C GLY A 169 -22.98 -11.07 -9.11
N PRO A 170 -23.63 -12.23 -9.19
CA PRO A 170 -23.63 -13.03 -10.41
C PRO A 170 -24.17 -12.19 -11.56
N GLN A 171 -23.39 -12.06 -12.64
CA GLN A 171 -23.95 -11.65 -13.92
C GLN A 171 -24.87 -12.78 -14.38
N ARG A 172 -26.10 -12.42 -14.71
CA ARG A 172 -27.13 -13.34 -15.24
C ARG A 172 -26.65 -14.01 -16.52
#